data_AF-A0A9Q4KT83-F1
#
_entry.id   AF-A0A9Q4KT83-F1
#
_cell.length_a   1.000
_cell.length_b   1.000
_cell.length_c   1.000
_cell.angle_alpha   90.00
_cell.angle_beta   90.00
_cell.angle_gamma   90.00
#
_symmetry.space_group_name_H-M   'P 1'
#
loop_
_entity.id
_entity.type
_entity.pdbx_description
1 polymer ?
#
loop_
_entity_poly.entity_id
_entity_poly.type
_entity_poly.pdbx_seq_one_letter_code
_entity_poly.pdbx_strand_id
1 'polypeptide(L)'
;MNERNNFILIEELFFKNLNEIAYNYENVIKKIKVLGLKGFVILGGDVIKYDGDTAKYTYDNWYFNPDEYSYDILKYSVQKAIDYIEKYNEIDKDCFYSLCVEKL
;
A
#
# COMPACT_ATOMS: atom_id res chain seq x y z
N MET A 1 -15.89 0.88 30.89
CA MET A 1 -15.64 -0.24 29.96
C MET A 1 -14.29 0.06 29.32
N ASN A 2 -13.19 -0.53 29.80
CA ASN A 2 -11.85 -0.24 29.27
C ASN A 2 -11.69 -0.97 27.94
N GLU A 3 -11.59 -0.20 26.85
CA GLU A 3 -11.30 -0.73 25.53
C GLU A 3 -9.92 -1.39 25.56
N ARG A 4 -9.94 -2.72 25.45
CA ARG A 4 -8.74 -3.56 25.44
C ARG A 4 -8.02 -3.33 24.11
N ASN A 5 -6.71 -3.16 24.17
CA ASN A 5 -5.74 -3.13 23.07
C ASN A 5 -6.25 -3.78 21.77
N ASN A 6 -6.64 -2.96 20.78
CA ASN A 6 -6.95 -3.44 19.43
C ASN A 6 -5.64 -3.73 18.68
N PHE A 7 -5.31 -5.01 18.53
CA PHE A 7 -4.20 -5.44 17.67
C PHE A 7 -4.69 -5.57 16.24
N ILE A 8 -3.95 -4.98 15.30
CA ILE A 8 -4.18 -5.17 13.86
C ILE A 8 -3.05 -6.07 13.34
N LEU A 9 -3.41 -7.27 12.88
CA LEU A 9 -2.48 -8.14 12.17
C LEU A 9 -2.35 -7.67 10.71
N ILE A 10 -1.11 -7.50 10.26
CA ILE A 10 -0.77 -7.17 8.88
C ILE A 10 0.30 -8.16 8.46
N GLU A 11 -0.01 -8.97 7.45
CA GLU A 11 0.94 -9.90 6.85
C GLU A 11 1.64 -9.22 5.68
N GLU A 12 2.94 -9.45 5.56
CA GLU A 12 3.76 -8.95 4.46
C GLU A 12 4.51 -10.09 3.80
N LEU A 13 4.67 -10.01 2.49
CA LEU A 13 5.39 -11.00 1.70
C LEU A 13 6.65 -10.36 1.15
N PHE A 14 7.78 -11.04 1.36
CA PHE A 14 9.05 -10.65 0.74
C PHE A 14 9.28 -11.45 -0.53
N PHE A 15 9.19 -10.78 -1.68
CA PHE A 15 9.45 -11.38 -2.99
C PHE A 15 10.93 -11.28 -3.32
N LYS A 16 11.67 -12.34 -2.95
CA LYS A 16 13.15 -12.39 -3.06
C LYS A 16 13.69 -12.03 -4.45
N ASN A 17 13.02 -12.46 -5.51
CA ASN A 17 13.47 -12.23 -6.88
C ASN A 17 13.32 -10.76 -7.34
N LEU A 18 12.43 -10.01 -6.71
CA LEU A 18 12.26 -8.57 -6.93
C LEU A 18 12.98 -7.73 -5.86
N ASN A 19 13.42 -8.37 -4.77
CA ASN A 19 13.95 -7.71 -3.58
C ASN A 19 12.96 -6.67 -3.00
N GLU A 20 11.67 -7.04 -2.97
CA GLU A 20 10.56 -6.14 -2.67
C GLU A 20 9.66 -6.72 -1.56
N ILE A 21 9.10 -5.86 -0.72
CA ILE A 21 8.03 -6.23 0.23
C ILE A 21 6.71 -5.77 -0.35
N ALA A 22 5.74 -6.68 -0.38
CA ALA A 22 4.41 -6.37 -0.86
C ALA A 22 3.33 -7.07 -0.03
N TYR A 23 2.11 -6.58 -0.21
CA TYR A 23 0.95 -6.94 0.58
C TYR A 23 -0.18 -7.38 -0.35
N ASN A 24 -0.97 -8.37 0.05
CA ASN A 24 -2.24 -8.61 -0.64
C ASN A 24 -3.22 -7.44 -0.41
N TYR A 25 -4.33 -7.43 -1.14
CA TYR A 25 -5.35 -6.37 -1.07
C TYR A 25 -5.77 -6.03 0.37
N GLU A 26 -6.13 -7.01 1.20
CA GLU A 26 -6.60 -6.70 2.55
C GLU A 26 -5.51 -6.10 3.45
N ASN A 27 -4.29 -6.65 3.35
CA ASN A 27 -3.18 -6.21 4.19
C ASN A 27 -2.62 -4.86 3.75
N VAL A 28 -2.60 -4.55 2.44
CA VAL A 28 -2.15 -3.23 1.97
C VAL A 28 -3.08 -2.13 2.46
N ILE A 29 -4.41 -2.34 2.42
CA ILE A 29 -5.39 -1.37 2.93
C ILE A 29 -5.20 -1.14 4.44
N LYS A 30 -4.99 -2.21 5.23
CA LYS A 30 -4.69 -2.09 6.66
C LYS A 30 -3.38 -1.33 6.89
N LYS A 31 -2.33 -1.66 6.14
CA LYS A 31 -1.00 -1.05 6.24
C LYS A 31 -1.05 0.45 5.93
N ILE A 32 -1.71 0.85 4.84
CA ILE A 32 -1.87 2.27 4.47
C ILE A 32 -2.57 3.06 5.57
N LYS A 33 -3.66 2.53 6.14
CA LYS A 33 -4.39 3.19 7.24
C LYS A 33 -3.50 3.36 8.48
N VAL A 34 -2.75 2.33 8.86
CA VAL A 34 -1.81 2.40 9.99
C VAL A 34 -0.68 3.38 9.73
N LEU A 35 -0.14 3.43 8.51
CA LEU A 35 0.90 4.36 8.11
C LEU A 35 0.42 5.81 8.16
N GLY A 36 -0.77 6.10 7.63
CA GLY A 36 -1.40 7.42 7.73
C GLY A 36 -1.60 7.88 9.17
N LEU A 37 -2.10 7.01 10.05
CA LEU A 37 -2.22 7.29 11.49
C LEU A 37 -0.88 7.53 12.18
N LYS A 38 0.21 7.00 11.62
CA LYS A 38 1.59 7.19 12.13
C LYS A 38 2.32 8.38 11.49
N GLY A 39 1.65 9.17 10.65
CA GLY A 39 2.24 10.34 10.01
C GLY A 39 3.14 10.03 8.82
N PHE A 40 2.95 8.88 8.17
CA PHE A 40 3.65 8.58 6.91
C PHE A 40 2.81 9.04 5.71
N VAL A 41 3.47 9.69 4.76
CA VAL A 41 2.94 10.01 3.44
C VAL A 41 3.15 8.82 2.52
N ILE A 42 2.12 8.44 1.78
CA ILE A 42 2.20 7.38 0.77
C ILE A 42 2.59 8.00 -0.58
N LEU A 43 3.82 7.80 -1.01
CA LEU A 43 4.36 8.36 -2.25
C LEU A 43 3.95 7.56 -3.50
N GLY A 44 3.63 6.28 -3.33
CA GLY A 44 3.31 5.42 -4.47
C GLY A 44 3.44 3.94 -4.14
N GLY A 45 3.50 3.14 -5.20
CA GLY A 45 3.74 1.71 -5.14
C GLY A 45 3.51 1.05 -6.48
N ASP A 46 3.98 -0.19 -6.60
CA ASP A 46 3.85 -1.01 -7.80
C ASP A 46 2.86 -2.15 -7.57
N VAL A 47 2.26 -2.60 -8.68
CA VAL A 47 1.45 -3.81 -8.72
C VAL A 47 2.30 -5.01 -9.15
N ILE A 48 2.20 -6.09 -8.39
CA ILE A 48 2.98 -7.30 -8.54
C ILE A 48 2.04 -8.50 -8.72
N LYS A 49 2.35 -9.33 -9.72
CA LYS A 49 1.74 -10.65 -9.93
C LYS A 49 2.64 -11.74 -9.37
N TYR A 50 2.03 -12.76 -8.78
CA TYR A 50 2.72 -13.96 -8.31
C TYR A 50 1.96 -15.19 -8.80
N ASP A 51 2.65 -16.09 -9.52
CA ASP A 51 2.07 -17.31 -10.09
C ASP A 51 2.26 -18.56 -9.20
N GLY A 52 2.80 -18.38 -7.99
CA GLY A 52 3.14 -19.46 -7.07
C GLY A 52 4.63 -19.80 -7.04
N ASP A 53 5.40 -19.32 -8.01
CA ASP A 53 6.86 -19.54 -8.10
C ASP A 53 7.63 -18.22 -8.27
N THR A 54 7.23 -17.37 -9.22
CA THR A 54 7.95 -16.14 -9.55
C THR A 54 7.06 -14.90 -9.45
N ALA A 55 7.54 -13.87 -8.74
CA ALA A 55 6.90 -12.57 -8.72
C ALA A 55 7.33 -11.70 -9.90
N LYS A 56 6.42 -10.93 -10.50
CA LYS A 56 6.70 -10.03 -11.63
C LYS A 56 5.93 -8.72 -11.45
N TYR A 57 6.56 -7.60 -11.78
CA TYR A 57 5.86 -6.33 -11.94
C TYR A 57 4.86 -6.43 -13.09
N THR A 58 3.67 -5.85 -12.92
CA THR A 58 2.71 -5.67 -14.02
C THR A 58 3.03 -4.41 -14.85
N TYR A 59 3.96 -3.58 -14.37
CA TYR A 59 4.26 -2.23 -14.83
C TYR A 59 3.14 -1.21 -14.59
N ASP A 60 2.09 -1.60 -13.87
CA ASP A 60 1.13 -0.66 -13.32
C ASP A 60 1.62 -0.18 -11.95
N ASN A 61 1.50 1.13 -11.73
CA ASN A 61 1.84 1.77 -10.48
C ASN A 61 0.95 2.99 -10.23
N TRP A 62 1.08 3.55 -9.02
CA TRP A 62 0.59 4.88 -8.71
C TRP A 62 1.69 5.71 -8.08
N TYR A 63 1.55 7.02 -8.24
CA TYR A 63 2.51 7.98 -7.72
C TYR A 63 1.82 9.23 -7.18
N PHE A 64 2.40 9.79 -6.13
CA PHE A 64 2.01 11.02 -5.48
C PHE A 64 3.26 11.86 -5.20
N ASN A 65 3.29 13.05 -5.79
CA ASN A 65 4.30 14.05 -5.51
C ASN A 65 3.81 14.98 -4.37
N PRO A 66 4.39 14.92 -3.16
CA PRO A 66 3.97 15.78 -2.06
C PRO A 66 4.26 17.26 -2.32
N ASP A 67 5.27 17.60 -3.12
CA ASP A 67 5.64 18.99 -3.43
C ASP A 67 4.57 19.74 -4.24
N GLU A 68 3.72 19.00 -4.95
CA GLU A 68 2.63 19.55 -5.77
C GLU A 68 1.34 19.77 -4.96
N TYR A 69 1.34 19.47 -3.66
CA TYR A 69 0.13 19.46 -2.84
C TYR A 69 0.32 20.18 -1.50
N SER A 70 -0.52 21.17 -1.22
CA SER A 70 -0.30 22.10 -0.10
C SER A 70 -1.21 21.87 1.11
N TYR A 71 -2.23 21.02 1.04
CA TYR A 71 -3.24 20.91 2.09
C TYR A 71 -3.53 19.46 2.51
N ASP A 72 -3.25 19.09 3.75
CA ASP A 72 -3.54 17.75 4.32
C ASP A 72 -2.96 16.58 3.50
N ILE A 73 -1.65 16.67 3.22
CA ILE A 73 -0.85 15.72 2.43
C ILE A 73 -1.02 14.27 2.93
N LEU A 74 -1.07 14.07 4.26
CA LEU A 74 -1.24 12.75 4.86
C LEU A 74 -2.59 12.12 4.45
N LYS A 75 -3.69 12.85 4.64
CA LYS A 75 -5.01 12.34 4.28
C LYS A 75 -5.14 12.10 2.78
N TYR A 76 -4.63 13.03 1.97
CA TYR A 76 -4.73 12.93 0.52
C TYR A 76 -3.90 11.76 -0.03
N SER A 77 -2.66 11.59 0.41
CA SER A 77 -1.81 10.47 -0.02
C SER A 77 -2.41 9.10 0.34
N VAL A 78 -2.97 8.97 1.54
CA VAL A 78 -3.71 7.78 1.97
C VAL A 78 -4.90 7.49 1.07
N GLN A 79 -5.74 8.50 0.82
CA GLN A 79 -6.93 8.34 -0.01
C GLN A 79 -6.56 7.94 -1.43
N LYS A 80 -5.57 8.63 -2.04
CA LYS A 80 -5.12 8.35 -3.40
C LYS A 80 -4.60 6.92 -3.56
N ALA A 81 -3.84 6.42 -2.59
CA ALA A 81 -3.33 5.05 -2.62
C ALA A 81 -4.47 4.02 -2.48
N ILE A 82 -5.41 4.24 -1.56
CA ILE A 82 -6.58 3.37 -1.38
C ILE A 82 -7.43 3.35 -2.66
N ASP A 83 -7.77 4.51 -3.23
CA ASP A 83 -8.59 4.62 -4.44
C ASP A 83 -7.99 3.85 -5.62
N TYR A 84 -6.67 3.95 -5.79
CA TYR A 84 -5.97 3.21 -6.84
C TYR A 84 -6.06 1.71 -6.62
N ILE A 85 -5.75 1.23 -5.40
CA ILE A 85 -5.74 -0.19 -5.07
C ILE A 85 -7.12 -0.80 -5.17
N GLU A 86 -8.16 -0.11 -4.67
CA GLU A 86 -9.55 -0.55 -4.77
C GLU A 86 -9.97 -0.69 -6.24
N LYS A 87 -9.69 0.34 -7.06
CA LYS A 87 -9.98 0.30 -8.50
C LYS A 87 -9.21 -0.81 -9.22
N TYR A 88 -7.94 -1.03 -8.88
CA TYR A 88 -7.15 -2.09 -9.51
C TYR A 88 -7.67 -3.48 -9.12
N ASN A 89 -8.04 -3.68 -7.86
CA ASN A 89 -8.59 -4.94 -7.36
C ASN A 89 -9.95 -5.32 -7.99
N GLU A 90 -10.70 -4.33 -8.51
CA GLU A 90 -11.89 -4.60 -9.35
C GLU A 90 -11.54 -5.19 -10.71
N ILE A 91 -10.37 -4.84 -11.27
CA ILE A 91 -9.87 -5.31 -12.56
C ILE A 91 -9.20 -6.68 -12.40
N ASP A 92 -8.33 -6.82 -11.40
CA ASP A 92 -7.58 -8.03 -11.12
C ASP A 92 -7.38 -8.22 -9.61
N LYS A 93 -7.97 -9.31 -9.09
CA LYS A 93 -8.04 -9.60 -7.64
C LYS A 93 -6.78 -10.29 -7.10
N ASP A 94 -5.99 -10.92 -7.97
CA ASP A 94 -4.89 -11.78 -7.55
C ASP A 94 -3.56 -11.04 -7.67
N CYS A 95 -3.48 -9.87 -7.04
CA CYS A 95 -2.34 -8.96 -7.10
C CYS A 95 -1.79 -8.64 -5.70
N PHE A 96 -0.53 -8.25 -5.68
CA PHE A 96 0.18 -7.74 -4.52
C PHE A 96 0.64 -6.31 -4.78
N TYR A 97 0.80 -5.54 -3.72
CA TYR A 97 1.08 -4.11 -3.80
C TYR A 97 2.29 -3.77 -2.93
N SER A 98 3.33 -3.20 -3.53
CA SER A 98 4.42 -2.56 -2.77
C SER A 98 4.01 -1.17 -2.31
N LEU A 99 4.74 -0.59 -1.36
CA LEU A 99 4.47 0.76 -0.85
C LEU A 99 5.77 1.56 -0.77
N CYS A 100 5.81 2.70 -1.44
CA CYS A 100 6.82 3.73 -1.24
C CYS A 100 6.26 4.79 -0.29
N VAL A 101 6.96 5.03 0.82
CA VAL A 101 6.47 5.90 1.90
C VAL A 101 7.59 6.78 2.44
N GLU A 102 7.20 7.96 2.91
CA GLU A 102 8.10 8.90 3.57
C GLU A 102 7.48 9.34 4.89
N LYS A 103 8.33 9.57 5.89
CA LYS A 103 7.90 10.08 7.18
C LYS A 103 8.06 11.60 7.20
N LEU A 104 6.98 12.31 7.53
CA LEU A 104 7.02 13.75 7.80
C LEU A 104 7.73 14.06 9.12
#